data_AF-A0A021VTT9-F1
#
_entry.id   AF-A0A021VTT9-F1
#
_cell.length_a   1.000
_cell.length_b   1.000
_cell.length_c   1.000
_cell.angle_alpha   90.00
_cell.angle_beta   90.00
_cell.angle_gamma   90.00
#
_symmetry.space_group_name_H-M   'P 1'
#
loop_
_entity.id
_entity.type
_entity.pdbx_description
1 polymer ?
#
loop_
_entity_poly.entity_id
_entity_poly.type
_entity_poly.pdbx_seq_one_letter_code
_entity_poly.pdbx_strand_id
1 'polypeptide(L)' 'MAAAPHYSGWLVTHADPQGPAMLAPPRRAVVTTETYGGHRITVQAFAIARAPGYVCVQQHLPGRSPWNAWVPEDRVRPA' A
#
# COMPACT_ATOMS: atom_id res chain seq x y z
N MET A 1 -27.78 2.86 -11.30
CA MET A 1 -26.67 1.90 -11.36
C MET A 1 -25.59 2.39 -10.43
N ALA A 2 -25.25 1.63 -9.38
CA ALA A 2 -24.08 1.97 -8.56
C ALA A 2 -22.83 1.79 -9.43
N ALA A 3 -22.00 2.83 -9.54
CA ALA A 3 -20.72 2.73 -10.22
C ALA A 3 -19.93 1.58 -9.57
N ALA A 4 -19.42 0.65 -10.39
CA ALA A 4 -18.52 -0.37 -9.87
C ALA A 4 -17.41 0.33 -9.07
N PRO A 5 -17.10 -0.13 -7.84
CA PRO A 5 -16.06 0.49 -7.04
C PRO A 5 -14.79 0.63 -7.88
N HIS A 6 -14.36 1.88 -8.08
CA HIS A 6 -13.20 2.21 -8.92
C HIS A 6 -11.91 1.79 -8.20
N TYR A 7 -11.62 0.49 -8.15
CA TYR A 7 -10.41 -0.06 -7.53
C TYR A 7 -9.12 0.36 -8.24
N SER A 8 -9.24 1.03 -9.39
CA SER A 8 -8.13 1.46 -10.24
C SER A 8 -7.08 2.35 -9.55
N GLY A 9 -7.43 3.03 -8.45
CA GLY A 9 -6.51 3.88 -7.68
C GLY A 9 -5.81 3.18 -6.49
N TRP A 10 -6.21 1.96 -6.15
CA TRP A 10 -5.63 1.22 -5.03
C TRP A 10 -4.33 0.54 -5.43
N LEU A 11 -3.33 0.64 -4.55
CA LEU A 11 -2.07 -0.10 -4.70
C LEU A 11 -2.35 -1.61 -4.76
N VAL A 12 -1.73 -2.30 -5.69
CA VAL A 12 -1.79 -3.77 -5.76
C VAL A 12 -1.10 -4.37 -4.53
N THR A 13 -1.73 -5.35 -3.89
CA THR A 13 -1.04 -6.21 -2.92
C THR A 13 -0.26 -7.29 -3.67
N HIS A 14 1.05 -7.36 -3.46
CA HIS A 14 1.95 -8.28 -4.15
C HIS A 14 2.19 -9.59 -3.39
N ALA A 15 1.77 -9.65 -2.13
CA ALA A 15 1.95 -10.81 -1.28
C ALA A 15 0.89 -10.87 -0.17
N ASP A 16 0.84 -12.03 0.48
CA ASP A 16 0.18 -12.26 1.76
C ASP A 16 1.16 -12.98 2.71
N PRO A 17 2.15 -12.25 3.27
CA PRO A 17 3.25 -12.85 4.01
C PRO A 17 2.81 -13.34 5.40
N GLN A 18 3.36 -14.48 5.81
CA GLN A 18 3.17 -15.04 7.15
C GLN A 18 4.07 -14.33 8.17
N GLY A 19 3.56 -14.19 9.41
CA GLY A 19 4.31 -13.62 10.54
C GLY A 19 4.71 -12.14 10.40
N PRO A 20 3.80 -11.21 10.04
CA PRO A 20 4.15 -9.81 9.91
C PRO A 20 4.48 -9.16 11.27
N ALA A 21 5.51 -8.33 11.29
CA ALA A 21 5.88 -7.50 12.44
C ALA A 21 5.27 -6.10 12.30
N MET A 22 4.41 -5.71 13.25
CA MET A 22 3.77 -4.39 13.25
C MET A 22 4.77 -3.27 13.56
N LEU A 23 4.64 -2.15 12.85
CA LEU A 23 5.35 -0.91 13.12
C LEU A 23 4.48 0.00 13.99
N ALA A 24 4.84 0.14 15.26
CA ALA A 24 4.20 1.06 16.19
C ALA A 24 5.23 2.11 16.65
N PRO A 25 5.06 3.42 16.33
CA PRO A 25 3.99 3.99 15.51
C PRO A 25 4.16 3.72 14.00
N PRO A 26 3.09 3.85 13.18
CA PRO A 26 3.19 3.89 11.73
C PRO A 26 4.17 4.95 11.24
N ARG A 27 4.91 4.66 10.17
CA ARG A 27 5.94 5.56 9.61
C ARG A 27 5.51 6.09 8.26
N ARG A 28 5.69 7.39 8.00
CA ARG A 28 5.44 7.96 6.67
C ARG A 28 6.39 7.34 5.64
N ALA A 29 5.87 7.06 4.46
CA ALA A 29 6.61 6.46 3.36
C ALA A 29 6.13 7.00 2.01
N VAL A 30 7.04 6.98 1.04
CA VAL A 30 6.75 7.15 -0.38
C VAL A 30 6.80 5.78 -1.03
N VAL A 31 5.75 5.42 -1.77
CA VAL A 31 5.58 4.11 -2.39
C VAL A 31 5.43 4.26 -3.90
N THR A 32 6.23 3.52 -4.68
CA THR A 32 6.15 3.50 -6.15
C THR A 32 5.83 2.09 -6.66
N THR A 33 4.57 1.81 -6.96
CA THR A 33 4.10 0.50 -7.43
C THR A 33 2.85 0.63 -8.30
N GLU A 34 2.39 -0.50 -8.82
CA GLU A 34 1.21 -0.65 -9.66
C GLU A 34 -0.07 -0.50 -8.85
N THR A 35 -1.11 0.01 -9.50
CA THR A 35 -2.48 -0.04 -9.02
C THR A 35 -3.27 -1.16 -9.70
N TYR A 36 -4.42 -1.55 -9.14
CA TYR A 36 -5.33 -2.48 -9.82
C TYR A 36 -5.87 -1.93 -11.16
N GLY A 37 -5.64 -0.65 -11.46
CA GLY A 37 -5.93 -0.05 -12.77
C GLY A 37 -4.83 -0.27 -13.81
N GLY A 38 -3.74 -0.98 -13.47
CA GLY A 38 -2.62 -1.25 -14.37
C GLY A 38 -1.62 -0.09 -14.50
N HIS A 39 -1.79 0.99 -13.74
CA HIS A 39 -0.87 2.13 -13.76
C HIS A 39 0.17 2.00 -12.66
N ARG A 40 1.43 2.36 -12.96
CA ARG A 40 2.46 2.55 -11.93
C ARG A 40 2.43 3.99 -11.43
N ILE A 41 2.24 4.18 -10.13
CA ILE A 41 2.13 5.50 -9.50
C ILE A 41 3.10 5.64 -8.33
N THR A 42 3.37 6.89 -7.93
CA THR A 42 4.10 7.23 -6.70
C THR A 42 3.16 7.97 -5.76
N VAL A 43 2.99 7.49 -4.54
CA VAL A 43 2.07 8.07 -3.53
C VAL A 43 2.69 8.13 -2.15
N GLN A 44 2.20 9.06 -1.32
CA GLN A 44 2.46 9.01 0.12
C GLN A 44 1.54 7.99 0.79
N ALA A 45 2.10 7.22 1.71
CA ALA A 45 1.40 6.22 2.50
C ALA A 45 2.03 6.13 3.90
N PHE A 46 1.47 5.28 4.75
CA PHE A 46 2.08 4.89 6.02
C PHE A 46 2.56 3.45 5.98
N ALA A 47 3.82 3.17 6.25
CA ALA A 47 4.30 1.83 6.54
C ALA A 47 3.81 1.41 7.93
N ILE A 48 3.04 0.33 8.01
CA ILE A 48 2.37 -0.15 9.23
C ILE A 48 2.85 -1.53 9.69
N ALA A 49 3.45 -2.33 8.82
CA ALA A 49 4.04 -3.62 9.16
C ALA A 49 5.15 -4.01 8.18
N ARG A 50 5.97 -4.99 8.55
CA ARG A 50 7.03 -5.56 7.70
C ARG A 50 7.01 -7.08 7.74
N ALA A 51 7.44 -7.68 6.64
CA ALA A 51 7.75 -9.09 6.50
C ALA A 51 8.99 -9.23 5.59
N PRO A 52 9.67 -10.38 5.52
CA PRO A 52 10.85 -10.54 4.68
C PRO A 52 10.57 -10.14 3.22
N GLY A 53 11.25 -9.11 2.71
CA GLY A 53 11.11 -8.60 1.35
C GLY A 53 9.88 -7.70 1.09
N TYR A 54 9.01 -7.49 2.08
CA TYR A 54 7.76 -6.73 1.89
C TYR A 54 7.47 -5.76 3.04
N VAL A 55 6.82 -4.65 2.68
CA VAL A 55 6.29 -3.66 3.63
C VAL A 55 4.79 -3.55 3.41
N CYS A 56 4.02 -3.64 4.50
CA CYS A 56 2.60 -3.33 4.48
C CYS A 56 2.44 -1.82 4.59
N VAL A 57 1.82 -1.22 3.59
CA VAL A 57 1.55 0.21 3.54
C VAL A 57 0.05 0.46 3.59
N GLN A 58 -0.35 1.48 4.33
CA GLN A 58 -1.70 1.98 4.40
C GLN A 58 -1.82 3.24 3.53
N GLN A 59 -2.55 3.13 2.44
CA GLN A 59 -2.90 4.19 1.51
C GLN A 59 -4.21 4.84 1.97
N HIS A 60 -4.23 6.18 2.06
CA HIS A 60 -5.46 6.95 2.28
C HIS A 60 -5.84 7.64 0.97
N LEU A 61 -7.08 7.43 0.51
CA LEU A 61 -7.64 8.10 -0.65
C LEU A 61 -8.87 8.92 -0.21
N PRO A 62 -9.02 10.17 -0.67
CA PRO A 62 -10.18 10.99 -0.33
C PRO A 62 -11.51 10.28 -0.64
N GLY A 63 -12.44 10.30 0.32
CA GLY A 63 -13.75 9.69 0.17
C GLY A 63 -13.76 8.15 0.23
N ARG A 64 -12.68 7.51 0.68
CA ARG A 64 -12.57 6.05 0.79
C ARG A 64 -11.99 5.62 2.13
N SER A 65 -12.37 4.42 2.56
CA SER A 65 -11.70 3.76 3.69
C SER A 65 -10.22 3.52 3.38
N PRO A 66 -9.34 3.52 4.40
CA PRO A 66 -7.94 3.15 4.24
C PRO A 66 -7.78 1.80 3.55
N TRP A 67 -6.81 1.72 2.65
CA TRP A 67 -6.45 0.49 1.94
C TRP A 67 -5.06 0.04 2.38
N ASN A 68 -4.92 -1.23 2.73
CA ASN A 68 -3.63 -1.82 3.08
C ASN A 68 -3.12 -2.69 1.92
N ALA A 69 -1.84 -2.55 1.57
CA ALA A 69 -1.21 -3.34 0.53
C ALA A 69 0.18 -3.80 0.97
N TRP A 70 0.52 -5.06 0.69
CA TRP A 70 1.89 -5.55 0.80
C TRP A 70 2.66 -5.24 -0.48
N VAL A 71 3.73 -4.47 -0.34
CA VAL A 71 4.52 -3.96 -1.46
C VAL A 71 5.97 -4.42 -1.29
N PRO A 72 6.68 -4.80 -2.37
CA PRO A 72 8.11 -5.08 -2.30
C PRO A 72 8.88 -3.94 -1.62
N GLU A 73 9.77 -4.27 -0.70
CA GLU A 73 10.44 -3.27 0.14
C GLU A 73 11.30 -2.28 -0.66
N ASP A 74 11.84 -2.70 -1.81
CA ASP A 74 12.62 -1.89 -2.74
C ASP A 74 11.79 -0.77 -3.42
N ARG A 75 10.46 -0.85 -3.33
CA ARG A 75 9.51 0.14 -3.83
C ARG A 75 9.02 1.12 -2.76
N VAL A 76 9.48 0.96 -1.53
CA VAL A 76 9.07 1.77 -0.38
C VAL A 76 10.27 2.52 0.16
N ARG A 77 10.15 3.84 0.26
CA ARG A 77 11.20 4.71 0.80
C ARG A 77 10.67 5.53 1.97
N PRO A 78 11.48 5.84 3.00
CA PRO A 78 11.10 6.83 4.01
C PRO A 78 10.73 8.16 3.34
N ALA A 79 9.70 8.83 3.88
CA ALA A 79 9.26 10.16 3.45
C ALA A 79 9.88 11.27 4.30
#